data_AF-A0A499SWL8-F1
#
_entry.id   AF-A0A499SWL8-F1
#
_cell.length_a   1.000
_cell.length_b   1.000
_cell.length_c   1.000
_cell.angle_alpha   90.00
_cell.angle_beta   90.00
_cell.angle_gamma   90.00
#
_symmetry.space_group_name_H-M   'P 1'
#
loop_
_entity.id
_entity.type
_entity.pdbx_description
1 polymer ?
#
loop_
_entity_poly.entity_id
_entity_poly.type
_entity_poly.pdbx_seq_one_letter_code
_entity_poly.pdbx_strand_id
1 'polypeptide(L)'
;VPLSRSERCIVGTGLERQAALDSGALSIAEREGKAISIDTDKILLSSTGHTLSIPLVMYQRSNKNTCIHQKPQVQRDKYIKKGQILANGAATVGGELSLGKNVLVAYMPWEGYNFEDAVLISERLVDEDIYTSFHIRKYEIQTHVTSQGPERVTNEIPHLEAHLLRNLDKNG
;
A
#
# COMPACT_ATOMS: atom_id res chain seq x y z
N VAL A 1 -10.59 1.59 2.52
CA VAL A 1 -9.42 1.70 1.60
C VAL A 1 -8.16 1.54 2.44
N PRO A 2 -7.08 0.86 1.98
CA PRO A 2 -5.85 0.77 2.77
C PRO A 2 -5.24 2.15 3.02
N LEU A 3 -5.08 2.49 4.29
CA LEU A 3 -4.47 3.76 4.70
C LEU A 3 -2.94 3.69 4.58
N SER A 4 -2.30 4.83 4.34
CA SER A 4 -0.84 4.99 4.36
C SER A 4 -0.24 4.48 5.68
N ARG A 5 -0.93 4.80 6.78
CA ARG A 5 -0.59 4.38 8.15
C ARG A 5 -1.84 3.79 8.79
N SER A 6 -1.99 2.48 8.75
CA SER A 6 -3.08 1.79 9.47
C SER A 6 -2.77 1.69 10.97
N GLU A 7 -3.78 1.41 11.78
CA GLU A 7 -3.64 1.16 13.21
C GLU A 7 -4.56 0.02 13.65
N ARG A 8 -4.11 -0.76 14.63
CA ARG A 8 -4.93 -1.80 15.25
C ARG A 8 -6.07 -1.16 16.02
N CYS A 9 -7.28 -1.72 15.92
CA CYS A 9 -8.40 -1.26 16.71
C CYS A 9 -8.13 -1.41 18.21
N ILE A 10 -8.49 -0.40 19.02
CA ILE A 10 -8.41 -0.49 20.50
C ILE A 10 -9.40 -1.54 21.04
N VAL A 11 -10.55 -1.67 20.39
CA VAL A 11 -11.57 -2.67 20.71
C VAL A 11 -11.71 -3.62 19.52
N GLY A 12 -11.31 -4.87 19.71
CA GLY A 12 -11.37 -5.92 18.69
C GLY A 12 -12.22 -7.12 19.13
N THR A 13 -12.53 -7.97 18.16
CA THR A 13 -13.29 -9.22 18.34
C THR A 13 -12.41 -10.43 18.59
N GLY A 14 -11.11 -10.35 18.27
CA GLY A 14 -10.15 -11.45 18.28
C GLY A 14 -10.02 -12.17 16.94
N LEU A 15 -10.90 -11.90 15.97
CA LEU A 15 -10.85 -12.50 14.63
C LEU A 15 -9.87 -11.79 13.70
N GLU A 16 -9.37 -10.61 14.07
CA GLU A 16 -8.56 -9.75 13.22
C GLU A 16 -7.26 -10.42 12.78
N ARG A 17 -6.66 -11.22 13.66
CA ARG A 17 -5.43 -11.96 13.35
C ARG A 17 -5.67 -13.09 12.36
N GLN A 18 -6.72 -13.88 12.58
CA GLN A 18 -7.08 -14.98 11.68
C GLN A 18 -7.46 -14.43 10.30
N ALA A 19 -8.27 -13.38 10.25
CA ALA A 19 -8.66 -12.71 9.02
C ALA A 19 -7.44 -12.18 8.25
N ALA A 20 -6.46 -11.58 8.92
CA ALA A 20 -5.25 -11.09 8.28
C ALA A 20 -4.37 -12.22 7.72
N LEU A 21 -4.22 -13.32 8.46
CA LEU A 21 -3.45 -14.50 8.02
C LEU A 21 -4.10 -15.17 6.81
N ASP A 22 -5.41 -15.41 6.88
CA ASP A 22 -6.16 -16.11 5.83
C ASP A 22 -6.35 -15.25 4.58
N SER A 23 -6.22 -13.92 4.69
CA SER A 23 -6.31 -13.01 3.55
C SER A 23 -5.15 -13.15 2.55
N GLY A 24 -4.03 -13.73 2.96
CA GLY A 24 -2.80 -13.79 2.15
C GLY A 24 -2.10 -12.44 1.95
N ALA A 25 -2.53 -11.36 2.61
CA ALA A 25 -1.91 -10.05 2.48
C ALA A 25 -0.55 -9.94 3.18
N LEU A 26 -0.33 -10.75 4.22
CA LEU A 26 0.88 -10.78 5.03
C LEU A 26 1.99 -11.60 4.35
N SER A 27 3.24 -11.21 4.56
CA SER A 27 4.40 -12.07 4.24
C SER A 27 4.73 -12.91 5.47
N ILE A 28 4.76 -14.23 5.33
CA ILE A 28 4.95 -15.19 6.42
C ILE A 28 6.17 -16.06 6.12
N ALA A 29 6.95 -16.39 7.15
CA ALA A 29 8.11 -17.27 7.03
C ALA A 29 7.68 -18.73 6.85
N GLU A 30 7.91 -19.30 5.67
CA GLU A 30 7.65 -20.73 5.40
C GLU A 30 8.63 -21.67 6.13
N ARG A 31 9.83 -21.16 6.43
CA ARG A 31 10.91 -21.88 7.10
C ARG A 31 11.51 -21.01 8.19
N GLU A 32 12.04 -21.65 9.23
CA GLU A 32 12.79 -20.98 10.27
C GLU A 32 14.20 -20.60 9.79
N GLY A 33 14.79 -19.57 10.37
CA GLY A 33 16.11 -19.11 9.95
C GLY A 33 16.50 -17.76 10.52
N LYS A 34 17.75 -17.34 10.32
CA LYS A 34 18.25 -16.04 10.77
C LYS A 34 18.11 -14.98 9.67
N ALA A 35 17.54 -13.82 9.99
CA ALA A 35 17.46 -12.70 9.04
C ALA A 35 18.84 -12.08 8.79
N ILE A 36 19.37 -12.24 7.56
CA ILE A 36 20.70 -11.74 7.18
C ILE A 36 20.63 -10.28 6.75
N SER A 37 19.67 -9.95 5.89
CA SER A 37 19.42 -8.61 5.40
C SER A 37 17.92 -8.38 5.22
N ILE A 38 17.53 -7.12 5.35
CA ILE A 38 16.16 -6.66 5.19
C ILE A 38 16.26 -5.44 4.29
N ASP A 39 15.84 -5.62 3.05
CA ASP A 39 15.72 -4.55 2.08
C ASP A 39 14.26 -4.11 1.99
N THR A 40 13.99 -3.06 1.23
CA THR A 40 12.62 -2.60 1.00
C THR A 40 11.80 -3.58 0.17
N ASP A 41 12.44 -4.24 -0.81
CA ASP A 41 11.81 -5.11 -1.80
C ASP A 41 11.95 -6.61 -1.49
N LYS A 42 12.80 -6.99 -0.52
CA LYS A 42 13.03 -8.40 -0.15
C LYS A 42 13.61 -8.57 1.25
N ILE A 43 13.44 -9.76 1.80
CA ILE A 43 14.06 -10.20 3.06
C ILE A 43 14.92 -11.44 2.78
N LEU A 44 16.17 -11.43 3.23
CA LEU A 44 17.06 -12.59 3.12
C LEU A 44 17.11 -13.36 4.45
N LEU A 45 16.74 -14.65 4.41
CA LEU A 45 16.78 -15.57 5.54
C LEU A 45 17.84 -16.65 5.32
N SER A 46 18.69 -16.88 6.32
CA SER A 46 19.59 -18.05 6.37
C SER A 46 18.88 -19.20 7.07
N SER A 47 18.62 -20.29 6.36
CA SER A 47 18.03 -21.52 6.90
C SER A 47 18.88 -22.71 6.47
N THR A 48 19.31 -23.53 7.45
CA THR A 48 19.92 -24.86 7.19
C THR A 48 21.01 -24.84 6.11
N GLY A 49 21.90 -23.83 6.13
CA GLY A 49 23.01 -23.69 5.17
C GLY A 49 22.66 -23.03 3.83
N HIS A 50 21.39 -22.69 3.57
CA HIS A 50 20.94 -21.99 2.36
C HIS A 50 20.41 -20.58 2.68
N THR A 51 20.52 -19.68 1.71
CA THR A 51 19.92 -18.34 1.79
C THR A 51 18.63 -18.32 0.98
N LEU A 52 17.51 -18.03 1.64
CA LEU A 52 16.20 -17.82 1.02
C LEU A 52 15.97 -16.33 0.83
N SER A 53 15.57 -15.95 -0.38
CA SER A 53 15.15 -14.58 -0.70
C SER A 53 13.63 -14.53 -0.78
N ILE A 54 13.02 -13.74 0.10
CA ILE A 54 11.57 -13.56 0.15
C ILE A 54 11.25 -12.18 -0.43
N PRO A 55 10.69 -12.10 -1.65
CA PRO A 55 10.31 -10.82 -2.24
C PRO A 55 9.12 -10.22 -1.50
N LEU A 56 9.09 -8.90 -1.41
CA LEU A 56 8.01 -8.11 -0.85
C LEU A 56 7.30 -7.36 -1.96
N VAL A 57 5.98 -7.25 -1.82
CA VAL A 57 5.17 -6.49 -2.76
C VAL A 57 5.35 -4.99 -2.51
N MET A 58 5.79 -4.25 -3.52
CA MET A 58 6.06 -2.81 -3.43
C MET A 58 5.19 -2.02 -4.41
N TYR A 59 4.36 -1.12 -3.87
CA TYR A 59 3.54 -0.18 -4.64
C TYR A 59 2.75 -0.84 -5.80
N GLN A 60 2.23 -2.05 -5.57
CA GLN A 60 1.47 -2.78 -6.57
C GLN A 60 0.03 -2.25 -6.62
N ARG A 61 -0.47 -2.03 -7.82
CA ARG A 61 -1.86 -1.64 -8.05
C ARG A 61 -2.80 -2.83 -7.84
N SER A 62 -3.86 -2.64 -7.07
CA SER A 62 -4.98 -3.59 -6.98
C SER A 62 -6.01 -3.39 -8.10
N ASN A 63 -6.92 -4.35 -8.27
CA ASN A 63 -8.04 -4.23 -9.21
C ASN A 63 -8.96 -3.02 -8.95
N LYS A 64 -9.03 -2.56 -7.68
CA LYS A 64 -9.80 -1.37 -7.28
C LYS A 64 -8.93 -0.11 -7.18
N ASN A 65 -7.77 -0.09 -7.85
CA ASN A 65 -6.83 1.03 -7.88
C ASN A 65 -6.29 1.45 -6.51
N THR A 66 -6.30 0.56 -5.52
CA THR A 66 -5.65 0.80 -4.21
C THR A 66 -4.21 0.33 -4.26
N CYS A 67 -3.36 0.88 -3.39
CA CYS A 67 -1.98 0.44 -3.23
C CYS A 67 -1.88 -0.83 -2.37
N ILE A 68 -1.20 -1.85 -2.88
CA ILE A 68 -0.75 -3.03 -2.16
C ILE A 68 0.75 -2.87 -1.92
N HIS A 69 1.14 -2.81 -0.66
CA HIS A 69 2.52 -2.60 -0.27
C HIS A 69 2.79 -3.35 1.04
N GLN A 70 3.88 -4.11 1.07
CA GLN A 70 4.31 -4.89 2.23
C GLN A 70 5.46 -4.20 2.95
N LYS A 71 5.31 -3.96 4.25
CA LYS A 71 6.32 -3.32 5.10
C LYS A 71 6.97 -4.36 6.01
N PRO A 72 8.29 -4.60 5.91
CA PRO A 72 9.00 -5.49 6.83
C PRO A 72 8.74 -5.13 8.29
N GLN A 73 8.63 -6.14 9.16
CA GLN A 73 8.47 -6.00 10.61
C GLN A 73 9.60 -6.67 11.40
N VAL A 74 10.41 -7.47 10.74
CA VAL A 74 11.55 -8.16 11.35
C VAL A 74 12.74 -7.21 11.47
N GLN A 75 13.69 -7.58 12.33
CA GLN A 75 14.97 -6.88 12.46
C GLN A 75 16.10 -7.79 12.01
N ARG A 76 17.18 -7.17 11.54
CA ARG A 76 18.38 -7.89 11.13
C ARG A 76 18.91 -8.71 12.30
N ASP A 77 19.53 -9.85 11.97
CA ASP A 77 20.16 -10.78 12.90
C ASP A 77 19.23 -11.48 13.91
N LYS A 78 17.91 -11.29 13.80
CA LYS A 78 16.95 -12.07 14.60
C LYS A 78 16.68 -13.44 14.00
N TYR A 79 16.47 -14.41 14.88
CA TYR A 79 16.00 -15.73 14.51
C TYR A 79 14.48 -15.70 14.31
N ILE A 80 14.04 -16.18 13.16
CA ILE A 80 12.66 -16.20 12.71
C ILE A 80 12.17 -17.65 12.78
N LYS A 81 10.98 -17.85 13.34
CA LYS A 81 10.33 -19.16 13.38
C LYS A 81 9.45 -19.37 12.15
N LYS A 82 9.23 -20.63 11.77
CA LYS A 82 8.21 -20.99 10.79
C LYS A 82 6.84 -20.44 11.24
N GLY A 83 6.10 -19.83 10.31
CA GLY A 83 4.81 -19.20 10.55
C GLY A 83 4.88 -17.79 11.15
N GLN A 84 6.08 -17.26 11.41
CA GLN A 84 6.23 -15.90 11.89
C GLN A 84 5.98 -14.88 10.75
N ILE A 85 5.35 -13.77 11.10
CA ILE A 85 5.05 -12.69 10.16
C ILE A 85 6.32 -11.89 9.92
N LEU A 86 6.70 -11.78 8.64
CA LEU A 86 7.89 -11.09 8.17
C LEU A 86 7.60 -9.64 7.80
N ALA A 87 6.46 -9.41 7.15
CA ALA A 87 6.02 -8.09 6.71
C ALA A 87 4.50 -7.95 6.81
N ASN A 88 4.06 -6.77 7.24
CA ASN A 88 2.65 -6.38 7.21
C ASN A 88 2.26 -6.03 5.78
N GLY A 89 1.08 -6.46 5.33
CA GLY A 89 0.49 -6.05 4.06
C GLY A 89 -0.37 -4.80 4.16
N ALA A 90 -1.11 -4.53 3.08
CA ALA A 90 -2.09 -3.46 3.05
C ALA A 90 -3.17 -3.65 4.13
N ALA A 91 -3.46 -2.60 4.90
CA ALA A 91 -4.45 -2.62 5.98
C ALA A 91 -4.20 -3.70 7.06
N THR A 92 -2.93 -3.95 7.40
CA THR A 92 -2.56 -4.84 8.52
C THR A 92 -1.49 -4.20 9.39
N VAL A 93 -1.54 -4.44 10.69
CA VAL A 93 -0.55 -3.97 11.67
C VAL A 93 -0.31 -5.07 12.69
N GLY A 94 0.95 -5.45 12.90
CA GLY A 94 1.31 -6.48 13.88
C GLY A 94 0.70 -7.85 13.60
N GLY A 95 0.35 -8.13 12.34
CA GLY A 95 -0.33 -9.36 11.95
C GLY A 95 -1.84 -9.39 12.16
N GLU A 96 -2.45 -8.26 12.51
CA GLU A 96 -3.89 -8.12 12.67
C GLU A 96 -4.47 -7.21 11.59
N LEU A 97 -5.71 -7.50 11.20
CA LEU A 97 -6.47 -6.67 10.29
C LEU A 97 -6.66 -5.26 10.90
N SER A 98 -6.35 -4.23 10.12
CA SER A 98 -6.30 -2.84 10.57
C SER A 98 -6.83 -1.94 9.46
N LEU A 99 -8.15 -1.84 9.36
CA LEU A 99 -8.83 -1.15 8.25
C LEU A 99 -8.90 0.38 8.40
N GLY A 100 -8.51 0.91 9.56
CA GLY A 100 -8.72 2.32 9.91
C GLY A 100 -7.73 2.85 10.94
N LYS A 101 -8.21 3.83 11.72
CA LYS A 101 -7.50 4.54 12.77
C LYS A 101 -8.38 4.69 13.99
N ASN A 102 -7.77 4.69 15.17
CA ASN A 102 -8.46 5.07 16.39
C ASN A 102 -8.47 6.60 16.49
N VAL A 103 -9.63 7.18 16.76
CA VAL A 103 -9.80 8.63 16.90
C VAL A 103 -10.61 8.94 18.14
N LEU A 104 -10.37 10.11 18.73
CA LEU A 104 -11.20 10.63 19.80
C LEU A 104 -12.53 11.12 19.20
N VAL A 105 -13.64 10.65 19.77
CA VAL A 105 -14.98 11.00 19.33
C VAL A 105 -15.72 11.70 20.46
N ALA A 106 -16.35 12.83 20.15
CA ALA A 106 -17.31 13.48 21.02
C ALA A 106 -18.72 13.27 20.46
N TYR A 107 -19.63 12.74 21.27
CA TYR A 107 -21.02 12.52 20.89
C TYR A 107 -21.89 13.66 21.42
N MET A 108 -22.05 14.71 20.63
CA MET A 108 -22.91 15.85 20.96
C MET A 108 -23.35 16.60 19.69
N PRO A 109 -24.51 17.28 19.69
CA PRO A 109 -24.90 18.19 18.62
C PRO A 109 -23.90 19.35 18.49
N TRP A 110 -23.56 19.76 17.27
CA TRP A 110 -22.66 20.89 17.03
C TRP A 110 -23.22 21.82 15.95
N GLU A 111 -23.91 22.88 16.38
CA GLU A 111 -24.38 24.00 15.53
C GLU A 111 -25.11 23.57 14.23
N GLY A 112 -25.70 22.37 14.20
CA GLY A 112 -26.36 21.82 13.01
C GLY A 112 -25.41 21.21 11.95
N TYR A 113 -24.09 21.28 12.11
CA TYR A 113 -23.13 20.70 11.17
C TYR A 113 -23.12 19.16 11.17
N ASN A 114 -23.54 18.54 12.27
CA ASN A 114 -23.76 17.09 12.37
C ASN A 114 -25.24 16.72 12.34
N PHE A 115 -26.03 17.44 11.55
CA PHE A 115 -27.45 17.11 11.35
C PHE A 115 -27.60 15.76 10.63
N GLU A 116 -28.57 14.95 11.08
CA GLU A 116 -28.82 13.59 10.60
C GLU A 116 -27.54 12.72 10.63
N ASP A 117 -27.04 12.31 9.46
CA ASP A 117 -25.91 11.39 9.29
C ASP A 117 -24.58 12.12 9.01
N ALA A 118 -24.56 13.45 9.08
CA ALA A 118 -23.36 14.23 8.83
C ALA A 118 -22.33 14.08 9.97
N VAL A 119 -21.06 13.92 9.61
CA VAL A 119 -19.95 13.79 10.56
C VAL A 119 -19.05 15.01 10.45
N LEU A 120 -18.88 15.73 11.57
CA LEU A 120 -17.88 16.78 11.68
C LEU A 120 -16.52 16.15 11.98
N ILE A 121 -15.50 16.57 11.25
CA ILE A 121 -14.12 16.12 11.45
C ILE A 121 -13.21 17.27 11.85
N SER A 122 -12.20 16.96 12.65
CA SER A 122 -11.13 17.91 12.96
C SER A 122 -10.18 18.02 11.78
N GLU A 123 -9.75 19.24 11.46
CA GLU A 123 -8.72 19.54 10.44
C GLU A 123 -7.41 18.77 10.69
N ARG A 124 -7.11 18.49 11.97
CA ARG A 124 -5.98 17.65 12.39
C ARG A 124 -5.90 16.30 11.67
N LEU A 125 -7.05 15.72 11.30
CA LEU A 125 -7.09 14.45 10.58
C LEU A 125 -6.49 14.54 9.18
N VAL A 126 -6.52 15.73 8.58
CA VAL A 126 -5.90 16.05 7.29
C VAL A 126 -4.42 16.37 7.50
N ASP A 127 -4.11 17.28 8.44
CA ASP A 127 -2.74 17.76 8.68
C ASP A 127 -1.77 16.64 9.08
N GLU A 128 -2.25 15.65 9.82
CA GLU A 128 -1.44 14.52 10.30
C GLU A 128 -1.52 13.27 9.41
N ASP A 129 -2.14 13.37 8.22
CA ASP A 129 -2.30 12.25 7.28
C ASP A 129 -2.99 11.01 7.89
N ILE A 130 -3.94 11.20 8.80
CA ILE A 130 -4.55 10.10 9.58
C ILE A 130 -5.36 9.18 8.66
N TYR A 131 -6.20 9.77 7.80
CA TYR A 131 -7.03 9.02 6.84
C TYR A 131 -6.50 9.07 5.40
N THR A 132 -5.22 9.41 5.22
CA THR A 132 -4.58 9.46 3.90
C THR A 132 -4.36 8.05 3.33
N SER A 133 -4.63 7.88 2.03
CA SER A 133 -4.48 6.61 1.31
C SER A 133 -3.90 6.81 -0.10
N PHE A 134 -3.27 5.77 -0.63
CA PHE A 134 -2.64 5.81 -1.95
C PHE A 134 -3.48 5.06 -2.98
N HIS A 135 -3.71 5.73 -4.12
CA HIS A 135 -4.41 5.17 -5.27
C HIS A 135 -3.51 5.18 -6.50
N ILE A 136 -3.44 4.04 -7.18
CA ILE A 136 -2.61 3.87 -8.38
C ILE A 136 -3.55 3.60 -9.55
N ARG A 137 -3.52 4.47 -10.56
CA ARG A 137 -4.29 4.34 -11.79
C ARG A 137 -3.37 3.95 -12.94
N LYS A 138 -3.82 3.00 -13.76
CA LYS A 138 -3.13 2.61 -14.98
C LYS A 138 -3.82 3.30 -16.16
N TYR A 139 -3.07 4.09 -16.92
CA TYR A 139 -3.51 4.67 -18.18
C TYR A 139 -2.77 3.94 -19.29
N GLU A 140 -3.51 3.39 -20.24
CA GLU A 140 -2.94 2.66 -21.37
C GLU A 140 -3.42 3.31 -22.66
N ILE A 141 -2.49 3.47 -23.60
CA ILE A 141 -2.75 3.88 -24.97
C ILE A 141 -2.08 2.89 -25.90
N GLN A 142 -2.72 2.58 -27.02
CA GLN A 142 -2.19 1.70 -28.05
C GLN A 142 -2.16 2.48 -29.36
N THR A 143 -1.10 2.30 -30.12
CA THR A 143 -0.98 2.84 -31.48
C THR A 143 -1.45 1.81 -32.47
N HIS A 144 -2.22 2.23 -33.47
CA HIS A 144 -2.73 1.36 -34.51
C HIS A 144 -2.17 1.74 -35.89
N VAL A 145 -2.18 0.77 -36.79
CA VAL A 145 -1.89 1.02 -38.21
C VAL A 145 -3.19 1.37 -38.90
N THR A 146 -3.30 2.61 -39.38
CA THR A 146 -4.46 3.09 -40.11
C THR A 146 -4.20 3.05 -41.63
N SER A 147 -5.25 3.22 -42.43
CA SER A 147 -5.12 3.34 -43.89
C SER A 147 -4.33 4.58 -44.32
N GLN A 148 -4.22 5.61 -43.47
CA GLN A 148 -3.45 6.83 -43.72
C GLN A 148 -2.01 6.76 -43.19
N GLY A 149 -1.64 5.64 -42.55
CA GLY A 149 -0.30 5.41 -42.00
C GLY A 149 -0.34 4.90 -40.56
N PRO A 150 0.81 4.46 -40.04
CA PRO A 150 0.93 4.04 -38.65
C PRO A 150 0.90 5.23 -37.69
N GLU A 151 0.13 5.11 -36.60
CA GLU A 151 0.23 6.02 -35.47
C GLU A 151 1.60 5.91 -34.80
N ARG A 152 2.12 7.01 -34.27
CA ARG A 152 3.44 7.09 -33.64
C ARG A 152 3.34 7.83 -32.31
N VAL A 153 3.96 7.27 -31.27
CA VAL A 153 4.23 8.00 -30.03
C VAL A 153 5.44 8.90 -30.28
N THR A 154 5.26 10.20 -30.09
CA THR A 154 6.29 11.22 -30.30
C THR A 154 6.04 12.43 -29.42
N ASN A 155 7.10 13.16 -29.07
CA ASN A 155 7.01 14.45 -28.39
C ASN A 155 6.83 15.63 -29.38
N GLU A 156 6.89 15.37 -30.69
CA GLU A 156 6.66 16.36 -31.75
C GLU A 156 5.16 16.55 -32.02
N ILE A 157 4.45 17.19 -31.08
CA ILE A 157 3.01 17.41 -31.18
C ILE A 157 2.72 18.72 -31.94
N PRO A 158 2.03 18.70 -33.09
CA PRO A 158 1.77 19.90 -33.87
C PRO A 158 0.84 20.85 -33.11
N HIS A 159 1.08 22.16 -33.28
CA HIS A 159 0.29 23.23 -32.66
C HIS A 159 0.30 23.26 -31.12
N LEU A 160 1.26 22.58 -30.47
CA LEU A 160 1.41 22.60 -29.02
C LEU A 160 2.64 23.40 -28.59
N GLU A 161 2.50 24.19 -27.52
CA GLU A 161 3.61 24.96 -26.96
C GLU A 161 4.62 24.07 -26.22
N ALA A 162 5.92 24.38 -26.35
CA ALA A 162 7.00 23.61 -25.72
C ALA A 162 6.87 23.50 -24.20
N HIS A 163 6.29 24.50 -23.53
CA HIS A 163 6.08 24.48 -22.09
C HIS A 163 5.16 23.33 -21.63
N LEU A 164 4.18 22.92 -22.46
CA LEU A 164 3.27 21.81 -22.15
C LEU A 164 3.95 20.44 -22.28
N LEU A 165 4.99 20.36 -23.11
CA LEU A 165 5.76 19.14 -23.38
C LEU A 165 6.88 18.90 -22.35
N ARG A 166 7.09 19.80 -21.38
CA ARG A 166 8.23 19.78 -20.44
C ARG A 166 8.35 18.52 -19.57
N ASN A 167 7.25 17.77 -19.43
CA ASN A 167 7.20 16.55 -18.63
C ASN A 167 7.29 15.27 -19.49
N LEU A 168 7.36 15.40 -20.82
CA LEU A 168 7.53 14.28 -21.75
C LEU A 168 9.02 13.98 -21.94
N ASP A 169 9.33 12.72 -22.22
CA ASP A 169 10.69 12.34 -22.56
C ASP A 169 10.95 12.49 -24.07
N LYS A 170 12.11 12.00 -24.54
CA LYS A 170 12.49 12.08 -25.95
C LYS A 170 11.58 11.28 -26.90
N ASN A 171 10.79 10.35 -26.37
CA ASN A 171 9.90 9.47 -27.13
C ASN A 171 8.42 9.89 -27.02
N GLY A 172 8.09 10.87 -26.17
CA GLY A 172 6.71 11.27 -25.85
C GLY A 172 6.35 10.90 -24.42
#